data_AF-A0A3S4C8Q2-F1
#
_entry.id   AF-A0A3S4C8Q2-F1
#
_cell.length_a   1.000
_cell.length_b   1.000
_cell.length_c   1.000
_cell.angle_alpha   90.00
_cell.angle_beta   90.00
_cell.angle_gamma   90.00
#
_symmetry.space_group_name_H-M   'P 1'
#
loop_
_entity.id
_entity.type
_entity.pdbx_description
1 polymer ?
#
loop_
_entity_poly.entity_id
_entity_poly.type
_entity_poly.pdbx_seq_one_letter_code
_entity_poly.pdbx_strand_id
1 'polypeptide(L)'
;MTVSELVETRLQNGLTCALPANSPLAKLLKTQRTWTGPDAKQRLRILREAKSIAVVGASPNPARSSFFVGTYLQQSTDYRVYFVNPNADEILGQKAYPDLASLPEVPDIVDVFRKPSDIPSVVDDVVAIGAKTIWVQLGIWNEEAAYDAEARGLTVVMDRCIKVEHARFHGGLHLLGFDTGQISAKKQLR
;
A
#
# COMPACT_ATOMS: atom_id res chain seq x y z
N MET A 1 -6.66 42.43 -10.73
CA MET A 1 -7.02 41.19 -11.45
C MET A 1 -6.07 40.11 -10.99
N THR A 2 -6.51 39.21 -10.11
CA THR A 2 -5.70 38.07 -9.67
C THR A 2 -5.60 37.10 -10.85
N VAL A 3 -4.38 36.88 -11.35
CA VAL A 3 -4.12 35.88 -12.39
C VAL A 3 -4.42 34.53 -11.75
N SER A 4 -5.49 33.86 -12.21
CA SER A 4 -5.78 32.52 -11.75
C SER A 4 -4.67 31.60 -12.27
N GLU A 5 -3.91 31.00 -11.37
CA GLU A 5 -2.97 29.93 -11.69
C GLU A 5 -3.70 28.83 -12.47
N LEU A 6 -3.14 28.44 -13.62
CA LEU A 6 -3.68 27.38 -14.45
C LEU A 6 -2.92 26.08 -14.16
N VAL A 7 -3.65 24.98 -14.03
CA VAL A 7 -3.10 23.64 -13.86
C VAL A 7 -3.47 22.81 -15.07
N GLU A 8 -2.46 22.17 -15.67
CA GLU A 8 -2.68 21.19 -16.72
C GLU A 8 -3.25 19.91 -16.09
N THR A 9 -4.44 19.51 -16.55
CA THR A 9 -5.18 18.37 -15.99
C THR A 9 -5.49 17.38 -17.10
N ARG A 10 -5.28 16.09 -16.84
CA ARG A 10 -5.64 15.01 -17.75
C ARG A 10 -7.08 14.55 -17.50
N LEU A 11 -7.87 14.49 -18.56
CA LEU A 11 -9.25 14.00 -18.56
C LEU A 11 -9.28 12.47 -18.72
N GLN A 12 -10.41 11.85 -18.38
CA GLN A 12 -10.60 10.39 -18.48
C GLN A 12 -10.41 9.85 -19.91
N ASN A 13 -10.64 10.68 -20.94
CA ASN A 13 -10.42 10.32 -22.34
C ASN A 13 -8.96 10.49 -22.80
N GLY A 14 -8.04 10.78 -21.89
CA GLY A 14 -6.60 10.91 -22.16
C GLY A 14 -6.17 12.29 -22.66
N LEU A 15 -7.09 13.21 -22.93
CA LEU A 15 -6.78 14.58 -23.34
C LEU A 15 -6.30 15.43 -22.16
N THR A 16 -5.44 16.42 -22.42
CA THR A 16 -5.02 17.41 -21.43
C THR A 16 -5.73 18.74 -21.67
N CYS A 17 -6.09 19.44 -20.60
CA CYS A 17 -6.60 20.80 -20.67
C CYS A 17 -6.08 21.66 -19.52
N ALA A 18 -5.94 22.96 -19.76
CA ALA A 18 -5.57 23.93 -18.73
C ALA A 18 -6.84 24.42 -18.00
N LEU A 19 -6.91 24.19 -16.70
CA LEU A 19 -8.03 24.61 -15.85
C LEU A 19 -7.56 25.59 -14.78
N PRO A 20 -8.39 26.58 -14.39
CA PRO A 20 -8.14 27.37 -13.18
C PRO A 20 -7.94 26.44 -11.98
N ALA A 21 -6.81 26.56 -11.29
CA ALA A 21 -6.42 25.69 -10.17
C ALA A 21 -7.50 25.57 -9.09
N ASN A 22 -8.25 26.66 -8.88
CA ASN A 22 -9.30 26.78 -7.88
C ASN A 22 -10.68 26.31 -8.36
N SER A 23 -10.83 25.91 -9.63
CA SER A 23 -12.12 25.50 -10.18
C SER A 23 -12.63 24.20 -9.56
N PRO A 24 -13.96 24.04 -9.38
CA PRO A 24 -14.56 22.78 -8.92
C PRO A 24 -14.18 21.59 -9.81
N LEU A 25 -14.05 21.80 -11.13
CA LEU A 25 -13.67 20.77 -12.07
C LEU A 25 -12.21 20.34 -11.91
N ALA A 26 -11.27 21.29 -11.74
CA ALA A 26 -9.87 20.94 -11.45
C ALA A 26 -9.74 20.17 -10.12
N LYS A 27 -10.53 20.52 -9.11
CA LYS A 27 -10.61 19.76 -7.85
C LYS A 27 -11.17 18.36 -8.07
N LEU A 28 -12.28 18.23 -8.81
CA LEU A 28 -12.90 16.93 -9.11
C LEU A 28 -11.97 16.01 -9.90
N LEU A 29 -11.33 16.52 -10.94
CA LEU A 29 -10.42 15.75 -11.78
C LEU A 29 -9.17 15.32 -11.00
N LYS A 30 -8.62 16.18 -10.12
CA LYS A 30 -7.56 15.77 -9.18
C LYS A 30 -7.98 14.65 -8.22
N THR A 31 -9.28 14.49 -7.94
CA THR A 31 -9.79 13.39 -7.10
C THR A 31 -10.13 12.13 -7.88
N GLN A 32 -10.23 12.20 -9.21
CA GLN A 32 -10.52 11.03 -10.03
C GLN A 32 -9.25 10.21 -10.24
N ARG A 33 -9.23 9.03 -9.64
CA ARG A 33 -8.18 8.03 -9.86
C ARG A 33 -8.36 7.39 -11.23
N THR A 34 -7.26 7.30 -11.96
CA THR A 34 -7.18 6.68 -13.29
C THR A 34 -6.49 5.32 -13.24
N TRP A 35 -5.64 5.10 -12.25
CA TRP A 35 -4.92 3.84 -12.06
C TRP A 35 -5.84 2.77 -11.51
N THR A 36 -5.72 1.56 -12.07
CA THR A 36 -6.53 0.41 -11.67
C THR A 36 -5.62 -0.70 -11.16
N GLY A 37 -5.64 -0.93 -9.85
CA GLY A 37 -4.87 -1.97 -9.20
C GLY A 37 -5.50 -3.37 -9.27
N PRO A 38 -4.82 -4.38 -8.69
CA PRO A 38 -5.32 -5.74 -8.67
C PRO A 38 -6.64 -5.86 -7.92
N ASP A 39 -7.54 -6.70 -8.42
CA ASP A 39 -8.82 -7.02 -7.80
C ASP A 39 -8.66 -7.84 -6.50
N ALA A 40 -9.78 -8.11 -5.82
CA ALA A 40 -9.77 -8.84 -4.55
C ALA A 40 -9.16 -10.26 -4.66
N LYS A 41 -9.39 -10.99 -5.76
CA LYS A 41 -8.84 -12.34 -5.96
C LYS A 41 -7.35 -12.30 -6.26
N GLN A 42 -6.91 -11.31 -7.05
CA GLN A 42 -5.50 -11.08 -7.33
C GLN A 42 -4.73 -10.72 -6.06
N ARG A 43 -5.28 -9.84 -5.20
CA ARG A 43 -4.71 -9.53 -3.88
C ARG A 43 -4.65 -10.74 -2.96
N LEU A 44 -5.68 -11.57 -2.92
CA LEU A 44 -5.65 -12.83 -2.18
C LEU A 44 -4.51 -13.75 -2.65
N ARG A 45 -4.28 -13.85 -3.97
CA ARG A 45 -3.18 -14.64 -4.52
C ARG A 45 -1.82 -14.10 -4.07
N ILE A 46 -1.61 -12.79 -4.18
CA ILE A 46 -0.39 -12.10 -3.70
C ILE A 46 -0.13 -12.45 -2.22
N LEU A 47 -1.17 -12.32 -1.38
CA LEU A 47 -1.06 -12.61 0.05
C LEU A 47 -0.76 -14.09 0.34
N ARG A 48 -1.33 -15.03 -0.42
CA ARG A 48 -1.08 -16.47 -0.23
C ARG A 48 0.30 -16.93 -0.68
N GLU A 49 0.86 -16.28 -1.70
CA GLU A 49 2.17 -16.61 -2.25
C GLU A 49 3.31 -16.03 -1.40
N ALA A 50 3.06 -14.93 -0.70
CA ALA A 50 4.03 -14.30 0.18
C ALA A 50 4.33 -15.13 1.43
N LYS A 51 5.58 -15.07 1.88
CA LYS A 51 6.06 -15.64 3.15
C LYS A 51 6.65 -14.57 4.08
N SER A 52 7.04 -13.43 3.51
CA SER A 52 7.74 -12.36 4.22
C SER A 52 7.19 -10.98 3.84
N ILE A 53 7.10 -10.10 4.84
CA ILE A 53 6.58 -8.73 4.68
C ILE A 53 7.52 -7.76 5.39
N ALA A 54 7.98 -6.73 4.68
CA ALA A 54 8.71 -5.61 5.28
C ALA A 54 7.79 -4.40 5.43
N VAL A 55 7.58 -3.93 6.66
CA VAL A 55 6.73 -2.77 6.98
C VAL A 55 7.60 -1.50 6.99
N VAL A 56 7.56 -0.74 5.91
CA VAL A 56 8.28 0.53 5.73
C VAL A 56 7.49 1.69 6.35
N GLY A 57 8.15 2.46 7.21
CA GLY A 57 7.47 3.46 8.04
C GLY A 57 6.77 2.84 9.26
N ALA A 58 7.26 1.68 9.70
CA ALA A 58 6.87 1.09 10.98
C ALA A 58 7.12 2.07 12.13
N SER A 59 6.26 2.10 13.13
CA SER A 59 6.37 3.00 14.28
C SER A 59 6.15 2.23 15.57
N PRO A 60 6.96 2.45 16.62
CA PRO A 60 6.71 1.87 17.94
C PRO A 60 5.54 2.53 18.69
N ASN A 61 5.06 3.69 18.22
CA ASN A 61 3.92 4.38 18.82
C ASN A 61 2.60 3.62 18.57
N PRO A 62 1.90 3.17 19.64
CA PRO A 62 0.62 2.45 19.52
C PRO A 62 -0.51 3.23 18.86
N ALA A 63 -0.45 4.55 18.80
CA ALA A 63 -1.46 5.37 18.12
C ALA A 63 -1.34 5.35 16.59
N ARG A 64 -0.24 4.78 16.04
CA ARG A 64 0.02 4.79 14.60
C ARG A 64 -0.54 3.53 13.94
N SER A 65 -1.16 3.68 12.77
CA SER A 65 -1.74 2.56 12.01
C SER A 65 -0.74 1.44 11.72
N SER A 66 0.53 1.78 11.48
CA SER A 66 1.59 0.79 11.24
C SER A 66 1.87 -0.09 12.45
N PHE A 67 1.69 0.41 13.68
CA PHE A 67 1.80 -0.41 14.90
C PHE A 67 0.70 -1.47 14.92
N PHE A 68 -0.57 -1.07 14.72
CA PHE A 68 -1.69 -2.01 14.71
C PHE A 68 -1.60 -3.06 13.60
N VAL A 69 -1.18 -2.66 12.40
CA VAL A 69 -0.99 -3.60 11.29
C VAL A 69 0.17 -4.54 11.58
N GLY A 70 1.30 -4.03 12.10
CA GLY A 70 2.43 -4.86 12.52
C GLY A 70 2.05 -5.91 13.57
N THR A 71 1.29 -5.51 14.60
CA THR A 71 0.79 -6.43 15.63
C THR A 71 -0.11 -7.51 15.03
N TYR A 72 -1.03 -7.13 14.15
CA TYR A 72 -1.90 -8.10 13.47
C TYR A 72 -1.08 -9.11 12.64
N LEU A 73 -0.13 -8.63 11.85
CA LEU A 73 0.70 -9.50 11.03
C LEU A 73 1.49 -10.49 11.91
N GLN A 74 2.08 -10.05 13.02
CA GLN A 74 2.79 -10.95 13.93
C GLN A 74 1.90 -11.97 14.65
N GLN A 75 0.68 -11.58 15.02
CA GLN A 75 -0.17 -12.40 15.92
C GLN A 75 -1.20 -13.27 15.17
N SER A 76 -1.55 -12.89 13.95
CA SER A 76 -2.68 -13.48 13.20
C SER A 76 -2.29 -14.02 11.83
N THR A 77 -0.99 -14.08 11.52
CA THR A 77 -0.46 -14.62 10.27
C THR A 77 0.83 -15.39 10.52
N ASP A 78 1.22 -16.21 9.56
CA ASP A 78 2.50 -16.94 9.57
C ASP A 78 3.61 -16.22 8.78
N TYR A 79 3.41 -14.94 8.42
CA TYR A 79 4.43 -14.19 7.69
C TYR A 79 5.64 -13.89 8.58
N ARG A 80 6.83 -13.92 7.99
CA ARG A 80 8.02 -13.29 8.58
C ARG A 80 7.90 -11.78 8.41
N VAL A 81 7.76 -11.06 9.52
CA VAL A 81 7.55 -9.61 9.52
C VAL A 81 8.84 -8.89 9.88
N TYR A 82 9.27 -7.98 9.02
CA TYR A 82 10.40 -7.07 9.24
C TYR A 82 9.90 -5.65 9.41
N PHE A 83 10.45 -4.89 10.36
CA PHE A 83 10.12 -3.48 10.56
C PHE A 83 11.23 -2.59 10.04
N VAL A 84 10.87 -1.60 9.22
CA VAL A 84 11.83 -0.66 8.65
C VAL A 84 11.52 0.76 9.13
N ASN A 85 12.41 1.30 9.96
CA ASN A 85 12.38 2.65 10.48
C ASN A 85 13.79 3.06 10.98
N PRO A 86 14.43 4.11 10.39
CA PRO A 86 15.76 4.57 10.80
C PRO A 86 15.82 5.21 12.19
N ASN A 87 14.67 5.48 12.82
CA ASN A 87 14.58 6.15 14.12
C ASN A 87 14.19 5.19 15.27
N ALA A 88 14.20 3.88 15.04
CA ALA A 88 13.87 2.89 16.05
C ALA A 88 14.77 1.66 15.91
N ASP A 89 15.28 1.17 17.04
CA ASP A 89 16.08 -0.06 17.07
C ASP A 89 15.22 -1.33 17.26
N GLU A 90 14.05 -1.17 17.90
CA GLU A 90 13.12 -2.25 18.18
C GLU A 90 11.66 -1.79 18.02
N ILE A 91 10.84 -2.62 17.37
CA ILE A 91 9.40 -2.43 17.22
C ILE A 91 8.72 -3.77 17.48
N LEU A 92 7.73 -3.80 18.39
CA LEU A 92 6.95 -4.99 18.74
C LEU A 92 7.84 -6.20 19.13
N GLY A 93 8.89 -5.97 19.94
CA GLY A 93 9.79 -7.02 20.40
C GLY A 93 10.71 -7.59 19.33
N GLN A 94 10.74 -6.98 18.13
CA GLN A 94 11.59 -7.39 17.01
C GLN A 94 12.55 -6.27 16.63
N LYS A 95 13.73 -6.65 16.15
CA LYS A 95 14.71 -5.70 15.59
C LYS A 95 14.07 -4.89 14.47
N ALA A 96 14.20 -3.57 14.55
CA ALA A 96 13.90 -2.66 13.45
C ALA A 96 15.18 -2.36 12.65
N TYR A 97 15.01 -2.21 11.34
CA TYR A 97 16.09 -1.97 10.39
C TYR A 97 16.00 -0.54 9.87
N PRO A 98 17.12 0.13 9.58
CA PRO A 98 17.09 1.52 9.15
C PRO A 98 16.55 1.70 7.73
N ASP A 99 16.77 0.70 6.87
CA ASP A 99 16.36 0.69 5.47
C ASP A 99 16.09 -0.75 4.99
N LEU A 100 15.59 -0.86 3.77
CA LEU A 100 15.28 -2.14 3.13
C LEU A 100 16.55 -2.95 2.79
N ALA A 101 17.66 -2.28 2.48
CA ALA A 101 18.93 -2.94 2.12
C ALA A 101 19.59 -3.65 3.32
N SER A 102 19.28 -3.21 4.53
CA SER A 102 19.77 -3.79 5.79
C SER A 102 19.01 -5.06 6.21
N LEU A 103 17.96 -5.46 5.48
CA LEU A 103 17.19 -6.66 5.79
C LEU A 103 18.00 -7.95 5.57
N PRO A 104 17.77 -9.00 6.37
CA PRO A 104 18.48 -10.27 6.23
C PRO A 104 18.03 -11.10 5.01
N GLU A 105 16.88 -10.76 4.42
CA GLU A 105 16.36 -11.37 3.19
C GLU A 105 15.56 -10.32 2.39
N VAL A 106 15.38 -10.58 1.09
CA VAL A 106 14.49 -9.78 0.25
C VAL A 106 13.04 -10.16 0.60
N PRO A 107 12.21 -9.20 1.06
CA PRO A 107 10.82 -9.47 1.40
C PRO A 107 9.97 -9.72 0.15
N ASP A 108 8.96 -10.58 0.26
CA ASP A 108 8.01 -10.83 -0.83
C ASP A 108 7.10 -9.62 -1.08
N ILE A 109 6.71 -8.95 0.01
CA ILE A 109 5.88 -7.73 -0.01
C ILE A 109 6.55 -6.63 0.81
N VAL A 110 6.68 -5.45 0.22
CA VAL A 110 7.06 -4.21 0.93
C VAL A 110 5.78 -3.42 1.24
N ASP A 111 5.37 -3.39 2.51
CA ASP A 111 4.18 -2.72 3.01
C ASP A 111 4.48 -1.29 3.49
N VAL A 112 3.87 -0.28 2.89
CA VAL A 112 4.34 1.12 2.95
C VAL A 112 3.37 2.02 3.71
N PHE A 113 3.86 2.63 4.80
CA PHE A 113 3.17 3.63 5.63
C PHE A 113 3.80 5.03 5.53
N ARG A 114 4.37 5.36 4.36
CA ARG A 114 4.96 6.67 4.06
C ARG A 114 3.96 7.57 3.34
N LYS A 115 4.14 8.89 3.44
CA LYS A 115 3.27 9.86 2.77
C LYS A 115 3.33 9.71 1.24
N PRO A 116 2.29 10.08 0.48
CA PRO A 116 2.26 9.97 -0.98
C PRO A 116 3.48 10.51 -1.74
N SER A 117 4.08 11.60 -1.25
CA SER A 117 5.26 12.21 -1.87
C SER A 117 6.53 11.36 -1.73
N ASP A 118 6.57 10.43 -0.77
CA ASP A 118 7.74 9.57 -0.53
C ASP A 118 7.65 8.26 -1.33
N ILE A 119 6.48 7.92 -1.90
CA ILE A 119 6.27 6.66 -2.62
C ILE A 119 7.25 6.46 -3.79
N PRO A 120 7.58 7.46 -4.63
CA PRO A 120 8.58 7.29 -5.69
C PRO A 120 9.93 6.79 -5.17
N SER A 121 10.44 7.38 -4.08
CA SER A 121 11.70 6.94 -3.45
C SER A 121 11.59 5.53 -2.88
N VAL A 122 10.43 5.15 -2.32
CA VAL A 122 10.23 3.78 -1.83
C VAL A 122 10.18 2.78 -2.99
N VAL A 123 9.64 3.15 -4.15
CA VAL A 123 9.67 2.33 -5.37
C VAL A 123 11.12 2.06 -5.79
N ASP A 124 11.98 3.08 -5.73
CA ASP A 124 13.41 2.91 -6.03
C ASP A 124 14.07 1.90 -5.09
N ASP A 125 13.82 2.00 -3.79
CA ASP A 125 14.34 1.06 -2.80
C ASP A 125 13.83 -0.38 -3.04
N VAL A 126 12.54 -0.53 -3.36
CA VAL A 126 11.90 -1.83 -3.63
C VAL A 126 12.53 -2.50 -4.85
N VAL A 127 12.77 -1.74 -5.91
CA VAL A 127 13.44 -2.25 -7.12
C VAL A 127 14.89 -2.58 -6.83
N ALA A 128 15.60 -1.75 -6.06
CA ALA A 128 17.01 -1.96 -5.73
C ALA A 128 17.25 -3.25 -4.94
N ILE A 129 16.37 -3.59 -3.99
CA ILE A 129 16.47 -4.86 -3.24
C ILE A 129 15.95 -6.07 -4.03
N GLY A 130 15.25 -5.86 -5.15
CA GLY A 130 14.67 -6.93 -5.97
C GLY A 130 13.38 -7.54 -5.42
N ALA A 131 12.65 -6.80 -4.56
CA ALA A 131 11.32 -7.23 -4.11
C ALA A 131 10.32 -7.10 -5.26
N LYS A 132 9.31 -7.99 -5.28
CA LYS A 132 8.37 -8.08 -6.42
C LYS A 132 7.09 -7.28 -6.21
N THR A 133 6.72 -7.02 -4.96
CA THR A 133 5.44 -6.40 -4.62
C THR A 133 5.64 -5.19 -3.73
N ILE A 134 5.10 -4.06 -4.14
CA ILE A 134 4.91 -2.88 -3.28
C ILE A 134 3.43 -2.80 -2.90
N TRP A 135 3.17 -2.67 -1.60
CA TRP A 135 1.84 -2.57 -1.03
C TRP A 135 1.70 -1.25 -0.28
N VAL A 136 1.04 -0.28 -0.90
CA VAL A 136 0.81 1.05 -0.33
C VAL A 136 -0.50 1.06 0.45
N GLN A 137 -0.41 1.40 1.74
CA GLN A 137 -1.50 1.24 2.70
C GLN A 137 -2.71 2.15 2.43
N LEU A 138 -3.82 1.83 3.11
CA LEU A 138 -5.08 2.54 2.99
C LEU A 138 -4.93 4.06 3.26
N GLY A 139 -5.53 4.87 2.39
CA GLY A 139 -5.47 6.32 2.42
C GLY A 139 -4.24 6.93 1.74
N ILE A 140 -3.31 6.10 1.26
CA ILE A 140 -2.04 6.52 0.65
C ILE A 140 -2.04 6.08 -0.81
N TRP A 141 -1.76 7.03 -1.72
CA TRP A 141 -1.70 6.74 -3.15
C TRP A 141 -0.87 7.77 -3.93
N ASN A 142 -0.22 7.30 -5.00
CA ASN A 142 0.51 8.08 -5.99
C ASN A 142 0.45 7.32 -7.33
N GLU A 143 -0.37 7.78 -8.28
CA GLU A 143 -0.60 7.05 -9.55
C GLU A 143 0.64 7.05 -10.45
N GLU A 144 1.39 8.16 -10.49
CA GLU A 144 2.62 8.25 -11.27
C GLU A 144 3.65 7.23 -10.79
N ALA A 145 3.82 7.10 -9.48
CA ALA A 145 4.69 6.09 -8.89
C ALA A 145 4.18 4.66 -9.13
N ALA A 146 2.86 4.45 -9.17
CA ALA A 146 2.29 3.15 -9.49
C ALA A 146 2.59 2.73 -10.93
N TYR A 147 2.41 3.64 -11.90
CA TYR A 147 2.76 3.38 -13.30
C TYR A 147 4.25 3.15 -13.51
N ASP A 148 5.11 3.94 -12.84
CA ASP A 148 6.58 3.74 -12.89
C ASP A 148 6.97 2.36 -12.32
N ALA A 149 6.43 2.01 -11.15
CA ALA A 149 6.68 0.72 -10.52
C ALA A 149 6.25 -0.46 -11.41
N GLU A 150 5.09 -0.38 -12.04
CA GLU A 150 4.60 -1.40 -12.98
C GLU A 150 5.48 -1.50 -14.24
N ALA A 151 5.91 -0.36 -14.80
CA ALA A 151 6.83 -0.33 -15.93
C ALA A 151 8.19 -0.99 -15.61
N ARG A 152 8.58 -0.97 -14.33
CA ARG A 152 9.78 -1.64 -13.79
C ARG A 152 9.52 -3.08 -13.34
N GLY A 153 8.32 -3.61 -13.59
CA GLY A 153 7.97 -5.01 -13.36
C GLY A 153 7.47 -5.33 -11.95
N LEU A 154 7.20 -4.32 -11.12
CA LEU A 154 6.61 -4.53 -9.80
C LEU A 154 5.12 -4.82 -9.88
N THR A 155 4.64 -5.65 -8.96
CA THR A 155 3.22 -5.73 -8.63
C THR A 155 2.87 -4.62 -7.64
N VAL A 156 1.95 -3.74 -8.02
CA VAL A 156 1.54 -2.61 -7.17
C VAL A 156 0.16 -2.89 -6.58
N VAL A 157 0.06 -2.79 -5.26
CA VAL A 157 -1.22 -2.68 -4.54
C VAL A 157 -1.22 -1.31 -3.87
N MET A 158 -2.28 -0.53 -4.04
CA MET A 158 -2.35 0.82 -3.50
C MET A 158 -3.71 1.12 -2.90
N ASP A 159 -3.74 1.95 -1.86
CA ASP A 159 -4.94 2.31 -1.11
C ASP A 159 -5.68 1.08 -0.55
N ARG A 160 -4.92 0.08 -0.06
CA ARG A 160 -5.50 -1.12 0.56
C ARG A 160 -4.77 -1.43 1.85
N CYS A 161 -5.51 -1.72 2.91
CA CYS A 161 -4.89 -2.16 4.16
C CYS A 161 -4.60 -3.65 4.11
N ILE A 162 -3.34 -4.04 4.28
CA ILE A 162 -2.93 -5.45 4.19
C ILE A 162 -3.64 -6.32 5.22
N LYS A 163 -3.85 -5.80 6.44
CA LYS A 163 -4.66 -6.44 7.50
C LYS A 163 -6.08 -6.71 7.02
N VAL A 164 -6.74 -5.70 6.45
CA VAL A 164 -8.14 -5.82 6.03
C VAL A 164 -8.27 -6.80 4.86
N GLU A 165 -7.36 -6.73 3.89
CA GLU A 165 -7.33 -7.68 2.76
C GLU A 165 -7.03 -9.11 3.23
N HIS A 166 -6.08 -9.31 4.15
CA HIS A 166 -5.81 -10.64 4.72
C HIS A 166 -7.03 -11.18 5.49
N ALA A 167 -7.60 -10.38 6.38
CA ALA A 167 -8.73 -10.77 7.21
C ALA A 167 -10.04 -10.97 6.41
N ARG A 168 -10.21 -10.27 5.28
CA ARG A 168 -11.31 -10.48 4.33
C ARG A 168 -11.44 -11.95 3.90
N PHE A 169 -10.32 -12.66 3.76
CA PHE A 169 -10.27 -14.01 3.20
C PHE A 169 -9.96 -15.13 4.21
N HIS A 170 -9.60 -14.80 5.44
CA HIS A 170 -9.27 -15.77 6.49
C HIS A 170 -10.27 -15.81 7.65
N GLY A 171 -11.31 -14.94 7.63
CA GLY A 171 -12.54 -15.16 8.40
C GLY A 171 -13.06 -13.95 9.16
N GLY A 172 -14.37 -13.96 9.43
CA GLY A 172 -15.02 -13.17 10.47
C GLY A 172 -15.38 -11.72 10.14
N LEU A 173 -14.72 -11.05 9.19
CA LEU A 173 -15.08 -9.65 8.89
C LEU A 173 -16.55 -9.49 8.48
N HIS A 174 -17.07 -10.43 7.69
CA HIS A 174 -18.50 -10.46 7.33
C HIS A 174 -19.40 -10.71 8.54
N LEU A 175 -18.96 -11.46 9.55
CA LEU A 175 -19.70 -11.66 10.81
C LEU A 175 -19.74 -10.39 11.65
N LEU A 176 -18.79 -9.49 11.45
CA LEU A 176 -18.73 -8.16 12.06
C LEU A 176 -19.44 -7.08 11.20
N GLY A 177 -20.21 -7.49 10.18
CA GLY A 177 -21.00 -6.59 9.34
C GLY A 177 -20.22 -5.86 8.24
N PHE A 178 -18.95 -6.24 7.99
CA PHE A 178 -18.19 -5.67 6.88
C PHE A 178 -18.51 -6.38 5.57
N ASP A 179 -18.83 -5.61 4.53
CA ASP A 179 -18.92 -6.13 3.18
C ASP A 179 -17.52 -6.56 2.69
N THR A 180 -17.35 -7.87 2.58
CA THR A 180 -16.10 -8.48 2.11
C THR A 180 -16.01 -8.51 0.58
N GLY A 181 -17.08 -8.18 -0.15
CA GLY A 181 -17.16 -8.36 -1.60
C GLY A 181 -17.01 -9.82 -2.03
N GLN A 182 -17.14 -10.76 -1.09
CA GLN A 182 -17.03 -12.20 -1.33
C GLN A 182 -18.35 -12.89 -1.02
N ILE A 183 -18.88 -13.59 -2.03
CA ILE A 183 -19.97 -14.54 -1.87
C ILE A 183 -19.37 -15.93 -2.09
N SER A 184 -19.28 -16.75 -1.04
CA SER A 184 -18.76 -18.11 -1.11
C SER A 184 -19.55 -19.03 -0.21
N ALA A 185 -19.97 -20.18 -0.74
CA ALA A 185 -20.59 -21.27 0.02
C ALA A 185 -19.57 -22.26 0.60
N LYS A 186 -18.27 -22.11 0.27
CA LYS A 186 -17.21 -23.01 0.75
C LYS A 186 -16.74 -22.59 2.15
N LYS A 187 -16.68 -23.55 3.07
CA LYS A 187 -16.09 -23.37 4.40
C LYS A 187 -14.59 -23.07 4.24
N GLN A 188 -14.16 -21.89 4.67
CA GLN A 188 -12.73 -21.55 4.70
C GLN A 188 -12.05 -22.43 5.75
N LEU A 189 -11.02 -23.16 5.32
CA LEU A 189 -10.17 -23.95 6.21
C LEU A 189 -9.30 -22.96 7.00
N ARG A 190 -9.29 -23.15 8.33
CA ARG A 190 -8.49 -22.36 9.27
C ARG A 190 -7.01 -22.65 9.08
#